data_AF-A0A239GXW0-F1
#
_entry.id   AF-A0A239GXW0-F1
#
_cell.length_a   1.000
_cell.length_b   1.000
_cell.length_c   1.000
_cell.angle_alpha   90.00
_cell.angle_beta   90.00
_cell.angle_gamma   90.00
#
_symmetry.space_group_name_H-M   'P 1'
#
loop_
_entity.id
_entity.type
_entity.pdbx_description
1 polymer ?
#
loop_
_entity_poly.entity_id
_entity_poly.type
_entity_poly.pdbx_seq_one_letter_code
_entity_poly.pdbx_strand_id
1 'polypeptide(L)'
;MTGRKGMAREQMRSGDAMEQPVAGACESGLDYANWLGNAWVYCLSEMGTEVSHFIADRIREDVRTQHAILHCKDPAGIQEIQKAFIDKAISDYIAETGRLVEIGKQFHHRDTPERAER
;
A
#
# COMPACT_ATOMS: atom_id res chain seq x y z
N MET A 1 70.72 -18.81 12.48
CA MET A 1 69.87 -19.04 13.67
C MET A 1 68.76 -18.01 13.67
N THR A 2 67.55 -18.53 13.79
CA THR A 2 66.23 -17.94 13.55
C THR A 2 65.84 -16.89 14.58
N GLY A 3 65.30 -15.75 14.14
CA GLY A 3 64.69 -14.71 14.99
C GLY A 3 63.44 -14.15 14.31
N ARG A 4 62.31 -14.77 14.59
CA ARG A 4 60.97 -14.62 13.99
C ARG A 4 60.46 -13.17 14.08
N LYS A 5 60.55 -12.40 12.99
CA LYS A 5 59.61 -11.29 12.73
C LYS A 5 58.26 -11.90 12.37
N GLY A 6 57.21 -11.38 12.97
CA GLY A 6 55.83 -11.74 12.65
C GLY A 6 55.18 -12.45 13.82
N MET A 7 54.41 -11.69 14.60
CA MET A 7 53.14 -12.07 15.24
C MET A 7 52.53 -10.79 15.82
N ALA A 8 52.21 -9.85 14.93
CA ALA A 8 51.34 -8.72 15.24
C ALA A 8 50.36 -8.52 14.07
N ARG A 9 49.92 -9.63 13.48
CA ARG A 9 48.85 -9.66 12.50
C ARG A 9 47.89 -10.75 12.94
N GLU A 10 46.64 -10.34 13.12
CA GLU A 10 45.47 -11.22 13.22
C GLU A 10 45.45 -12.20 14.39
N GLN A 11 45.30 -11.67 15.60
CA GLN A 11 44.24 -12.23 16.46
C GLN A 11 42.95 -11.49 16.12
N MET A 12 42.40 -11.77 14.93
CA MET A 12 40.98 -11.53 14.70
C MET A 12 40.25 -12.49 15.63
N ARG A 13 39.67 -11.91 16.68
CA ARG A 13 39.01 -12.61 17.78
C ARG A 13 38.03 -13.60 17.14
N SER A 14 38.17 -14.90 17.41
CA SER A 14 37.25 -15.92 16.88
C SER A 14 35.77 -15.64 17.24
N GLY A 15 35.52 -14.73 18.20
CA GLY A 15 34.21 -14.15 18.47
C GLY A 15 33.73 -13.12 17.44
N ASP A 16 34.60 -12.25 16.91
CA ASP A 16 34.22 -11.24 15.90
C ASP A 16 33.78 -11.89 14.58
N ALA A 17 34.38 -13.03 14.21
CA ALA A 17 34.08 -13.73 12.95
C ALA A 17 32.68 -14.38 12.94
N MET A 18 32.12 -14.67 14.12
CA MET A 18 30.75 -15.18 14.26
C MET A 18 29.78 -14.03 14.56
N GLU A 19 30.19 -13.01 15.33
CA GLU A 19 29.39 -11.83 15.65
C GLU A 19 29.05 -10.98 14.41
N GLN A 20 29.96 -10.82 13.45
CA GLN A 20 29.69 -10.03 12.23
C GLN A 20 28.59 -10.63 11.34
N PRO A 21 28.59 -11.93 11.00
CA PRO A 21 27.52 -12.51 10.18
C PRO A 21 26.16 -12.58 10.89
N VAL A 22 26.08 -12.79 12.21
CA VAL A 22 24.80 -12.65 12.93
C VAL A 22 24.35 -11.20 13.08
N ALA A 23 25.27 -10.25 13.28
CA ALA A 23 24.92 -8.83 13.31
C ALA A 23 24.36 -8.36 11.97
N GLY A 24 25.00 -8.72 10.84
CA GLY A 24 24.51 -8.39 9.51
C GLY A 24 23.17 -9.05 9.17
N ALA A 25 22.94 -10.29 9.65
CA ALA A 25 21.64 -10.95 9.49
C ALA A 25 20.53 -10.29 10.34
N CYS A 26 20.83 -9.86 11.57
CA CYS A 26 19.90 -9.10 12.40
C CYS A 26 19.61 -7.71 11.82
N GLU A 27 20.62 -7.02 11.32
CA GLU A 27 20.48 -5.71 10.66
C GLU A 27 19.61 -5.81 9.41
N SER A 28 19.89 -6.79 8.54
CA SER A 28 19.05 -7.08 7.36
C SER A 28 17.60 -7.44 7.72
N GLY A 29 17.40 -8.17 8.83
CA GLY A 29 16.07 -8.50 9.33
C GLY A 29 15.30 -7.29 9.86
N LEU A 30 15.98 -6.37 10.54
CA LEU A 30 15.41 -5.11 11.01
C LEU A 30 15.08 -4.18 9.83
N ASP A 31 15.93 -4.12 8.82
CA ASP A 31 15.70 -3.34 7.61
C ASP A 31 14.50 -3.88 6.83
N TYR A 32 14.38 -5.20 6.68
CA TYR A 32 13.21 -5.82 6.06
C TYR A 32 11.92 -5.55 6.85
N ALA A 33 11.97 -5.60 8.18
CA ALA A 33 10.83 -5.30 9.03
C ALA A 33 10.40 -3.82 8.94
N ASN A 34 11.36 -2.89 8.94
CA ASN A 34 11.10 -1.47 8.76
C ASN A 34 10.52 -1.16 7.38
N TRP A 35 11.05 -1.80 6.33
CA TRP A 35 10.55 -1.66 4.96
C TRP A 35 9.11 -2.17 4.83
N LEU A 36 8.82 -3.38 5.29
CA LEU A 36 7.47 -3.96 5.28
C LEU A 36 6.50 -3.10 6.09
N GLY A 37 6.92 -2.60 7.26
CA GLY A 37 6.14 -1.71 8.10
C GLY A 37 5.77 -0.40 7.39
N ASN A 38 6.74 0.25 6.74
CA ASN A 38 6.50 1.46 5.97
C ASN A 38 5.57 1.21 4.76
N ALA A 39 5.83 0.14 3.99
CA ALA A 39 5.00 -0.22 2.83
C ALA A 39 3.54 -0.47 3.22
N TRP A 40 3.31 -1.15 4.35
CA TRP A 40 1.97 -1.37 4.88
C TRP A 40 1.27 -0.07 5.28
N VAL A 41 1.97 0.85 5.97
CA VAL A 41 1.42 2.17 6.33
C VAL A 41 1.04 2.98 5.10
N TYR A 42 1.88 2.99 4.05
CA TYR A 42 1.55 3.68 2.80
C TYR A 42 0.33 3.08 2.10
N CYS A 43 0.26 1.75 2.00
CA CYS A 43 -0.89 1.06 1.42
C CYS A 43 -2.20 1.40 2.16
N LEU A 44 -2.18 1.33 3.50
CA LEU A 44 -3.33 1.68 4.33
C LEU A 44 -3.75 3.14 4.15
N SER A 45 -2.79 4.07 4.06
CA SER A 45 -3.05 5.48 3.83
C SER A 45 -3.67 5.74 2.46
N GLU A 46 -3.19 5.07 1.41
CA GLU A 46 -3.69 5.22 0.04
C GLU A 46 -5.11 4.64 -0.09
N MET A 47 -5.34 3.45 0.47
CA MET A 47 -6.69 2.85 0.55
C MET A 47 -7.66 3.75 1.32
N GLY A 48 -7.24 4.28 2.47
CA GLY A 48 -8.09 5.17 3.28
C GLY A 48 -8.46 6.47 2.56
N THR A 49 -7.53 7.00 1.76
CA THR A 49 -7.77 8.18 0.92
C THR A 49 -8.79 7.87 -0.17
N GLU A 50 -8.63 6.75 -0.89
CA GLU A 50 -9.56 6.36 -1.96
C GLU A 50 -10.98 6.13 -1.41
N VAL A 51 -11.13 5.38 -0.31
CA VAL A 51 -12.43 5.15 0.34
C VAL A 51 -13.08 6.47 0.77
N SER A 52 -12.29 7.42 1.29
CA SER A 52 -12.81 8.73 1.70
C SER A 52 -13.34 9.54 0.51
N HIS A 53 -12.62 9.53 -0.63
CA HIS A 53 -13.09 10.15 -1.87
C HIS A 53 -14.35 9.48 -2.39
N PHE A 54 -14.40 8.15 -2.40
CA PHE A 54 -15.57 7.40 -2.82
C PHE A 54 -16.82 7.76 -2.01
N ILE A 55 -16.70 7.83 -0.68
CA ILE A 55 -17.80 8.24 0.21
C ILE A 55 -18.27 9.67 -0.13
N ALA A 56 -17.32 10.62 -0.29
CA ALA A 56 -17.66 11.99 -0.63
C ALA A 56 -18.40 12.10 -1.97
N ASP A 57 -17.95 11.33 -2.97
CA ASP A 57 -18.59 11.27 -4.29
C ASP A 57 -19.97 10.61 -4.24
N ARG A 58 -20.18 9.66 -3.33
CA ARG A 58 -21.51 9.06 -3.12
C ARG A 58 -22.50 9.99 -2.46
N ILE A 59 -22.08 10.68 -1.41
CA ILE A 59 -22.90 11.71 -0.77
C ILE A 59 -23.31 12.78 -1.78
N ARG A 60 -22.38 13.22 -2.65
CA ARG A 60 -22.69 14.22 -3.69
C ARG A 60 -23.75 13.73 -4.66
N GLU A 61 -23.70 12.47 -5.06
CA GLU A 61 -24.69 11.88 -5.96
C GLU A 61 -26.05 11.73 -5.30
N ASP A 62 -26.10 11.35 -4.03
CA ASP A 62 -27.35 11.25 -3.27
C ASP A 62 -28.03 12.62 -3.18
N VAL A 63 -27.27 13.68 -2.90
CA VAL A 63 -27.78 15.06 -2.87
C VAL A 63 -28.28 15.48 -4.25
N ARG A 64 -27.53 15.18 -5.32
CA ARG A 64 -27.94 15.45 -6.71
C ARG A 64 -29.26 14.75 -7.05
N THR A 65 -29.40 13.50 -6.64
CA THR A 65 -30.58 12.67 -6.90
C THR A 65 -31.79 13.21 -6.15
N GLN A 66 -31.64 13.52 -4.86
CA GLN A 66 -32.70 14.14 -4.06
C GLN A 66 -33.12 15.49 -4.62
N HIS A 67 -32.16 16.32 -5.05
CA HIS A 67 -32.46 17.58 -5.72
C HIS A 67 -33.25 17.35 -7.01
N ALA A 68 -32.87 16.40 -7.85
CA ALA A 68 -33.61 16.07 -9.06
C ALA A 68 -35.05 15.60 -8.76
N ILE A 69 -35.24 14.77 -7.74
CA ILE A 69 -36.57 14.30 -7.31
C ILE A 69 -37.44 15.47 -6.84
N LEU A 70 -36.91 16.36 -5.99
CA LEU A 70 -37.65 17.51 -5.47
C LEU A 70 -38.08 18.51 -6.54
N HIS A 71 -37.33 18.59 -7.65
CA HIS A 71 -37.64 19.43 -8.79
C HIS A 71 -38.46 18.72 -9.89
N CYS A 72 -38.66 17.41 -9.78
CA CYS A 72 -39.41 16.64 -10.76
C CYS A 72 -40.91 16.90 -10.60
N LYS A 73 -41.57 17.38 -11.66
CA LYS A 73 -43.02 17.65 -11.67
C LYS A 73 -43.84 16.48 -12.19
N ASP A 74 -43.19 15.47 -12.73
CA ASP A 74 -43.82 14.30 -13.33
C ASP A 74 -43.46 13.03 -12.53
N PRO A 75 -44.45 12.33 -11.93
CA PRO A 75 -44.24 11.06 -11.25
C PRO A 75 -43.54 9.99 -12.11
N ALA A 76 -43.75 9.97 -13.44
CA ALA A 76 -43.06 9.02 -14.32
C ALA A 76 -41.55 9.33 -14.41
N GLY A 77 -41.17 10.60 -14.41
CA GLY A 77 -39.77 11.05 -14.42
C GLY A 77 -38.99 10.67 -13.16
N ILE A 78 -39.66 10.43 -12.01
CA ILE A 78 -38.98 9.92 -10.80
C ILE A 78 -38.40 8.52 -11.05
N GLN A 79 -39.08 7.66 -11.81
CA GLN A 79 -38.58 6.31 -12.11
C GLN A 79 -37.28 6.36 -12.91
N GLU A 80 -37.17 7.28 -13.86
CA GLU A 80 -35.96 7.48 -14.66
C GLU A 80 -34.79 7.98 -13.79
N ILE A 81 -35.05 8.93 -12.89
CA ILE A 81 -34.04 9.43 -11.93
C ILE A 81 -33.53 8.29 -11.05
N GLN A 82 -34.43 7.46 -10.51
CA GLN A 82 -34.07 6.33 -9.66
C GLN A 82 -33.28 5.27 -10.42
N LYS A 83 -33.68 4.95 -11.65
CA LYS A 83 -32.92 4.02 -12.50
C LYS A 83 -31.51 4.53 -12.75
N ALA A 84 -31.36 5.80 -13.14
CA ALA A 84 -30.06 6.40 -13.38
C ALA A 84 -29.17 6.39 -12.12
N PHE A 85 -29.77 6.64 -10.95
CA PHE A 85 -29.06 6.56 -9.67
C PHE A 85 -28.54 5.15 -9.37
N ILE A 86 -29.37 4.12 -9.55
CA ILE A 86 -28.98 2.72 -9.31
C ILE A 86 -27.91 2.27 -10.30
N ASP A 87 -28.11 2.55 -11.60
CA ASP A 87 -27.14 2.19 -12.65
C ASP A 87 -25.77 2.82 -12.35
N LYS A 88 -25.76 4.09 -11.93
CA LYS A 88 -24.54 4.78 -11.53
C LYS A 88 -23.94 4.20 -10.25
N ALA A 89 -24.74 3.88 -9.25
CA ALA A 89 -24.26 3.28 -8.01
C ALA A 89 -23.52 1.96 -8.29
N ILE A 90 -24.12 1.07 -9.09
CA ILE A 90 -23.50 -0.19 -9.49
C ILE A 90 -22.16 0.05 -10.19
N SER A 91 -22.13 0.94 -11.18
CA SER A 91 -20.91 1.28 -11.92
C SER A 91 -19.80 1.80 -10.99
N ASP A 92 -20.12 2.73 -10.10
CA ASP A 92 -19.15 3.36 -9.21
C ASP A 92 -18.60 2.35 -8.18
N TYR A 93 -19.42 1.45 -7.63
CA TYR A 93 -18.94 0.39 -6.73
C TYR A 93 -18.02 -0.62 -7.41
N ILE A 94 -18.31 -0.99 -8.67
CA ILE A 94 -17.45 -1.87 -9.46
C ILE A 94 -16.10 -1.19 -9.72
N ALA A 95 -16.13 0.08 -10.12
CA ALA A 95 -14.91 0.85 -10.38
C ALA A 95 -14.06 1.02 -9.11
N GLU A 96 -14.68 1.37 -7.98
CA GLU A 96 -14.00 1.52 -6.69
C GLU A 96 -13.34 0.21 -6.25
N THR A 97 -14.07 -0.91 -6.35
CA THR A 97 -13.51 -2.23 -6.04
C THR A 97 -12.28 -2.53 -6.90
N GLY A 98 -12.33 -2.19 -8.20
CA GLY A 98 -11.20 -2.31 -9.11
C GLY A 98 -10.00 -1.47 -8.68
N ARG A 99 -10.23 -0.23 -8.21
CA ARG A 99 -9.17 0.65 -7.70
C ARG A 99 -8.53 0.13 -6.43
N LEU A 100 -9.32 -0.36 -5.48
CA LEU A 100 -8.79 -0.97 -4.24
C LEU A 100 -7.94 -2.22 -4.54
N VAL A 101 -8.36 -3.05 -5.49
CA VAL A 101 -7.56 -4.19 -5.96
C VAL A 101 -6.23 -3.72 -6.57
N GLU A 102 -6.24 -2.63 -7.34
CA GLU A 102 -5.03 -2.08 -7.94
C GLU A 102 -4.06 -1.51 -6.90
N ILE A 103 -4.57 -0.79 -5.90
CA ILE A 103 -3.76 -0.32 -4.75
C ILE A 103 -3.13 -1.53 -4.03
N GLY A 104 -3.89 -2.59 -3.81
CA GLY A 104 -3.38 -3.83 -3.21
C GLY A 104 -2.33 -4.55 -4.06
N LYS A 105 -2.41 -4.48 -5.40
CA LYS A 105 -1.38 -5.02 -6.31
C LYS A 105 -0.12 -4.17 -6.35
N GLN A 106 -0.24 -2.85 -6.26
CA GLN A 106 0.91 -1.95 -6.22
C GLN A 106 1.79 -2.18 -4.98
N PHE A 107 1.19 -2.62 -3.88
CA PHE A 107 1.94 -3.18 -2.75
C PHE A 107 2.79 -4.36 -3.24
N HIS A 108 2.17 -5.41 -3.79
CA HIS A 108 2.88 -6.62 -4.23
C HIS A 108 3.95 -6.40 -5.33
N HIS A 109 3.76 -5.42 -6.22
CA HIS A 109 4.70 -5.16 -7.32
C HIS A 109 5.83 -4.18 -6.98
N ARG A 110 5.68 -3.33 -5.95
CA ARG A 110 6.82 -2.54 -5.42
C ARG A 110 7.79 -3.39 -4.58
N ASP A 111 7.47 -4.68 -4.39
CA ASP A 111 8.15 -5.61 -3.48
C ASP A 111 9.21 -6.51 -4.12
N THR A 112 9.65 -6.26 -5.36
CA THR A 112 10.83 -6.99 -5.88
C THR A 112 12.08 -6.15 -5.60
N PRO A 113 12.99 -6.59 -4.70
CA PRO A 113 14.26 -5.90 -4.50
C PRO A 113 15.13 -6.13 -5.74
N GLU A 114 14.97 -5.29 -6.75
CA GLU A 114 15.98 -5.13 -7.77
C GLU A 114 17.16 -4.38 -7.12
N ARG A 115 18.27 -5.09 -6.90
CA ARG A 115 19.59 -4.69 -6.33
C ARG A 115 19.93 -5.22 -4.94
N ALA A 116 19.92 -6.54 -4.80
CA ALA A 116 20.90 -7.24 -3.94
C ALA A 116 22.12 -7.74 -4.74
N GLU A 117 22.21 -7.43 -6.04
CA GLU A 117 23.36 -7.75 -6.89
C GLU A 117 23.87 -6.49 -7.60
N ARG A 118 24.65 -5.68 -6.88
CA ARG A 118 25.76 -4.86 -7.39
C ARG A 118 26.59 -4.32 -6.24
#